data_AF-A0A2U3K0K3-F1
#
_entry.id   AF-A0A2U3K0K3-F1
#
_cell.length_a   1.000
_cell.length_b   1.000
_cell.length_c   1.000
_cell.angle_alpha   90.00
_cell.angle_beta   90.00
_cell.angle_gamma   90.00
#
_symmetry.space_group_name_H-M   'P 1'
#
loop_
_entity.id
_entity.type
_entity.pdbx_description
1 polymer ?
#
loop_
_entity_poly.entity_id
_entity_poly.type
_entity_poly.pdbx_seq_one_letter_code
_entity_poly.pdbx_strand_id
1 'polypeptide(L)'
;MKRRILVVVWALWASLSLVSCGSSKKSGPPSGLAERVLASQSASATQVFGSLVYINGEKDTLVRVPPLGAGTSPGLMAISPTRNILAAFDQSSNSVYAVDTTKETSLGHVQLPGATSSMVIPTASPIGYAAVPAASVNGYSFVGGVEVMNLSVGAITTTIAVTNAQTVVSNSANTELLVFSNDSDSVTVLFPGVAVPPVDTSCLTNPPNAVCVMVQDSRLSRPVYAVISGSTAYIMNCGLQCGGSQPASVAVFNLESLTITNAIPVDAATWAYLSGSTLYVAGTSPTKNDCTGQTWGIPPQPTSATHCGRLDTVGLNSLTVKSSYKITDGYHDRMDMSVNGQLFIGSYDCTNIGNANNPSGEVRGCLSILNTMNGQVIAPAENGDVNGLQSFTSRYVEYVAQGGNLVVYDTLFDAPLITDYIPDGFIDVVGYVGDVKAIDFF
;
A
#
# COMPACT_ATOMS: atom_id res chain seq x y z
N MET A 1 40.28 56.14 36.03
CA MET A 1 39.22 55.72 35.08
C MET A 1 39.65 54.70 34.01
N LYS A 2 40.94 54.61 33.61
CA LYS A 2 41.39 53.74 32.49
C LYS A 2 41.51 52.22 32.77
N ARG A 3 41.71 51.78 34.03
CA ARG A 3 41.85 50.34 34.35
C ARG A 3 40.53 49.58 34.50
N ARG A 4 39.44 50.25 34.89
CA ARG A 4 38.14 49.60 35.10
C ARG A 4 37.40 49.29 33.79
N ILE A 5 37.61 50.10 32.76
CA ILE A 5 37.02 49.88 31.41
C ILE A 5 37.67 48.67 30.73
N LEU A 6 38.98 48.46 30.93
CA LEU A 6 39.71 47.37 30.28
C LEU A 6 39.32 45.99 30.83
N VAL A 7 38.97 45.90 32.12
CA VAL A 7 38.48 44.67 32.76
C VAL A 7 37.06 44.32 32.29
N VAL A 8 36.21 45.33 32.04
CA VAL A 8 34.85 45.10 31.53
C VAL A 8 34.87 44.64 30.07
N VAL A 9 35.76 45.19 29.23
CA VAL A 9 35.91 44.76 27.83
C VAL A 9 36.48 43.34 27.72
N TRP A 10 37.42 42.96 28.59
CA TRP A 10 37.94 41.60 28.64
C TRP A 10 36.91 40.59 29.17
N ALA A 11 36.10 40.98 30.17
CA ALA A 11 35.01 40.13 30.66
C ALA A 11 33.91 39.94 29.60
N LEU A 12 33.60 40.98 28.81
CA LEU A 12 32.65 40.87 27.70
C LEU A 12 33.16 39.92 26.61
N TRP A 13 34.44 40.00 26.24
CA TRP A 13 35.05 39.09 25.25
C TRP A 13 35.14 37.64 25.75
N ALA A 14 35.41 37.42 27.04
CA ALA A 14 35.38 36.08 27.64
C ALA A 14 33.96 35.50 27.77
N SER A 15 32.93 36.35 27.84
CA SER A 15 31.53 35.90 27.83
C SER A 15 30.99 35.58 26.43
N LEU A 16 31.57 36.15 25.37
CA LEU A 16 31.23 35.80 23.98
C LEU A 16 31.91 34.53 23.47
N SER A 17 32.96 34.03 24.13
CA SER A 17 33.65 32.79 23.76
C SER A 17 33.06 31.51 24.38
N LEU A 18 31.99 31.62 25.16
CA LEU A 18 31.24 30.47 25.71
C LEU A 18 29.97 30.11 24.92
N VAL A 19 29.64 30.85 23.85
CA VAL A 19 28.59 30.45 22.88
C VAL A 19 29.23 29.72 21.71
N SER A 20 29.93 28.63 22.01
CA SER A 20 30.34 27.64 21.03
C SER A 20 30.35 26.27 21.68
N CYS A 21 29.18 25.84 22.17
CA CYS A 21 28.87 24.42 22.21
C CYS A 21 28.75 23.94 20.76
N GLY A 22 29.90 23.63 20.16
CA GLY A 22 29.98 22.81 18.96
C GLY A 22 29.47 21.42 19.30
N SER A 23 28.14 21.27 19.36
CA SER A 23 27.51 19.98 19.10
C SER A 23 27.82 19.69 17.64
N SER A 24 28.80 18.83 17.41
CA SER A 24 28.84 18.04 16.19
C SER A 24 27.44 17.45 16.03
N LYS A 25 26.70 17.94 15.03
CA LYS A 25 25.41 17.35 14.65
C LYS A 25 25.66 15.86 14.51
N LYS A 26 25.00 15.03 15.32
CA LYS A 26 24.99 13.59 15.08
C LYS A 26 24.50 13.41 13.64
N SER A 27 25.31 12.79 12.80
CA SER A 27 24.90 12.39 11.45
C SER A 27 23.91 11.25 11.63
N GLY A 28 22.63 11.56 11.64
CA GLY A 28 21.55 10.61 11.80
C GLY A 28 20.21 11.30 11.51
N PRO A 29 19.15 10.52 11.26
CA PRO A 29 17.83 11.09 11.04
C PRO A 29 17.36 11.86 12.29
N PRO A 30 16.48 12.88 12.14
CA PRO A 30 16.04 13.69 13.27
C PRO A 30 15.42 12.93 14.45
N SER A 31 14.74 11.81 14.18
CA SER A 31 14.17 10.88 15.17
C SER A 31 15.22 10.16 15.99
N GLY A 32 16.47 10.11 15.51
CA GLY A 32 17.57 9.38 16.13
C GLY A 32 17.47 7.85 15.98
N LEU A 33 16.53 7.35 15.17
CA LEU A 33 16.34 5.92 14.93
C LEU A 33 17.19 5.42 13.76
N ALA A 34 17.67 4.18 13.86
CA ALA A 34 18.40 3.52 12.78
C ALA A 34 17.46 2.82 11.79
N GLU A 35 16.45 2.12 12.32
CA GLU A 35 15.42 1.42 11.55
C GLU A 35 14.07 2.09 11.81
N ARG A 36 13.55 2.81 10.81
CA ARG A 36 12.33 3.60 10.96
C ARG A 36 11.18 2.97 10.20
N VAL A 37 10.07 2.87 10.90
CA VAL A 37 8.78 2.49 10.35
C VAL A 37 7.78 3.59 10.69
N LEU A 38 6.92 3.93 9.73
CA LEU A 38 5.80 4.82 9.93
C LEU A 38 4.49 4.04 9.84
N ALA A 39 3.60 4.26 10.80
CA ALA A 39 2.24 3.74 10.77
C ALA A 39 1.25 4.90 10.72
N SER A 40 0.20 4.78 9.92
CA SER A 40 -0.88 5.77 9.91
C SER A 40 -1.77 5.56 11.13
N GLN A 41 -1.99 6.64 11.88
CA GLN A 41 -2.81 6.66 13.08
C GLN A 41 -4.00 7.58 12.83
N SER A 42 -5.21 7.02 12.85
CA SER A 42 -6.45 7.79 12.83
C SER A 42 -6.90 8.14 14.26
N ALA A 43 -7.41 9.35 14.45
CA ALA A 43 -7.91 9.83 15.73
C ALA A 43 -9.19 9.06 16.13
N SER A 44 -9.14 8.26 17.20
CA SER A 44 -10.33 7.57 17.76
C SER A 44 -10.96 8.29 18.95
N ALA A 45 -10.31 9.33 19.48
CA ALA A 45 -10.73 10.05 20.67
C ALA A 45 -10.28 11.53 20.65
N THR A 46 -10.91 12.36 21.48
CA THR A 46 -10.66 13.82 21.58
C THR A 46 -9.24 14.23 21.99
N GLN A 47 -8.39 13.28 22.37
CA GLN A 47 -7.04 13.51 22.88
C GLN A 47 -5.93 12.97 21.96
N VAL A 48 -6.28 12.32 20.85
CA VAL A 48 -5.32 11.79 19.87
C VAL A 48 -5.58 12.46 18.53
N PHE A 49 -4.55 13.06 17.95
CA PHE A 49 -4.61 13.66 16.63
C PHE A 49 -4.16 12.63 15.59
N GLY A 50 -4.83 12.59 14.44
CA GLY A 50 -4.38 11.76 13.33
C GLY A 50 -2.97 12.17 12.88
N SER A 51 -2.14 11.18 12.58
CA SER A 51 -0.73 11.43 12.24
C SER A 51 -0.05 10.18 11.66
N LEU A 52 1.21 10.32 11.25
CA LEU A 52 2.12 9.20 11.02
C LEU A 52 3.02 9.07 12.25
N VAL A 53 2.87 7.97 12.98
CA VAL A 53 3.65 7.69 14.18
C VAL A 53 4.91 6.91 13.84
N TYR A 54 5.99 7.20 14.57
CA TYR A 54 7.24 6.48 14.43
C TYR A 54 7.27 5.22 15.28
N ILE A 55 7.71 4.15 14.66
CA ILE A 55 8.03 2.88 15.29
C ILE A 55 9.53 2.64 15.13
N ASN A 56 10.17 2.25 16.22
CA ASN A 56 11.52 1.71 16.21
C ASN A 56 11.47 0.30 15.60
N GLY A 57 11.90 0.19 14.35
CA GLY A 57 11.94 -1.07 13.61
C GLY A 57 12.90 -2.09 14.19
N GLU A 58 13.84 -1.72 15.08
CA GLU A 58 14.76 -2.70 15.70
C GLU A 58 14.10 -3.40 16.90
N LYS A 59 13.23 -2.68 17.61
CA LYS A 59 12.66 -3.11 18.90
C LYS A 59 11.14 -3.29 18.89
N ASP A 60 10.50 -3.01 17.77
CA ASP A 60 9.05 -3.09 17.61
C ASP A 60 8.30 -2.21 18.65
N THR A 61 8.78 -0.99 18.87
CA THR A 61 8.24 -0.08 19.90
C THR A 61 7.90 1.29 19.35
N LEU A 62 6.84 1.91 19.90
CA LEU A 62 6.62 3.34 19.72
C LEU A 62 7.72 4.15 20.40
N VAL A 63 8.13 5.22 19.71
CA VAL A 63 9.15 6.14 20.20
C VAL A 63 8.56 7.49 20.56
N ARG A 64 9.17 8.15 21.54
CA ARG A 64 8.77 9.49 22.00
C ARG A 64 9.35 10.58 21.09
N VAL A 65 8.98 10.56 19.82
CA VAL A 65 9.31 11.61 18.84
C VAL A 65 8.01 12.23 18.32
N PRO A 66 8.01 13.53 17.95
CA PRO A 66 6.83 14.15 17.36
C PRO A 66 6.41 13.38 16.08
N PRO A 67 5.13 13.02 15.94
CA PRO A 67 4.66 12.35 14.74
C PRO A 67 4.61 13.33 13.55
N LEU A 68 4.55 12.79 12.34
CA LEU A 68 4.41 13.60 11.13
C LEU A 68 2.92 13.87 10.84
N GLY A 69 2.60 15.09 10.40
CA GLY A 69 1.23 15.47 10.08
C GLY A 69 0.70 14.72 8.84
N ALA A 70 -0.48 14.09 8.98
CA ALA A 70 -1.16 13.39 7.89
C ALA A 70 -2.70 13.50 7.97
N GLY A 71 -3.20 14.65 8.39
CA GLY A 71 -4.65 14.86 8.58
C GLY A 71 -5.19 14.15 9.81
N THR A 72 -6.51 13.95 9.88
CA THR A 72 -7.15 13.39 11.08
C THR A 72 -7.49 11.90 10.98
N SER A 73 -7.61 11.37 9.76
CA SER A 73 -7.84 9.95 9.51
C SER A 73 -7.00 9.43 8.35
N PRO A 74 -5.65 9.42 8.48
CA PRO A 74 -4.79 8.80 7.48
C PRO A 74 -5.02 7.29 7.44
N GLY A 75 -5.10 6.73 6.23
CA GLY A 75 -5.25 5.30 5.96
C GLY A 75 -4.21 4.84 4.94
N LEU A 76 -4.65 4.70 3.69
CA LEU A 76 -3.85 4.31 2.52
C LEU A 76 -2.53 5.07 2.45
N MET A 77 -1.41 4.35 2.41
CA MET A 77 -0.09 4.93 2.21
C MET A 77 0.59 4.44 0.93
N ALA A 78 1.35 5.34 0.30
CA ALA A 78 2.19 5.03 -0.85
C ALA A 78 3.60 5.57 -0.62
N ILE A 79 4.59 4.72 -0.86
CA ILE A 79 6.00 5.05 -0.68
C ILE A 79 6.71 5.06 -2.03
N SER A 80 7.58 6.04 -2.25
CA SER A 80 8.46 6.09 -3.41
C SER A 80 9.45 4.90 -3.43
N PRO A 81 9.91 4.43 -4.61
CA PRO A 81 10.89 3.34 -4.68
C PRO A 81 12.18 3.62 -3.92
N THR A 82 12.61 4.88 -3.86
CA THR A 82 13.78 5.36 -3.12
C THR A 82 13.50 5.62 -1.64
N ARG A 83 12.26 5.39 -1.19
CA ARG A 83 11.76 5.58 0.17
C ARG A 83 11.92 6.99 0.74
N ASN A 84 12.33 7.98 -0.06
CA ASN A 84 12.55 9.37 0.38
C ASN A 84 11.25 10.18 0.51
N ILE A 85 10.17 9.70 -0.11
CA ILE A 85 8.82 10.26 -0.04
C ILE A 85 7.87 9.16 0.41
N LEU A 86 7.06 9.48 1.42
CA LEU A 86 5.87 8.74 1.80
C LEU A 86 4.66 9.68 1.70
N ALA A 87 3.57 9.21 1.11
CA ALA A 87 2.30 9.91 1.13
C ALA A 87 1.24 9.08 1.83
N ALA A 88 0.33 9.74 2.54
CA ALA A 88 -0.81 9.16 3.23
C ALA A 88 -2.09 9.89 2.81
N PHE A 89 -3.11 9.13 2.45
CA PHE A 89 -4.42 9.68 2.14
C PHE A 89 -5.26 9.80 3.42
N ASP A 90 -5.73 11.00 3.70
CA ASP A 90 -6.67 11.30 4.78
C ASP A 90 -8.10 11.29 4.25
N GLN A 91 -8.85 10.24 4.60
CA GLN A 91 -10.22 10.05 4.14
C GLN A 91 -11.20 11.11 4.68
N SER A 92 -10.86 11.78 5.79
CA SER A 92 -11.74 12.77 6.40
C SER A 92 -11.76 14.09 5.64
N SER A 93 -10.63 14.46 5.04
CA SER A 93 -10.50 15.68 4.24
C SER A 93 -10.38 15.41 2.75
N ASN A 94 -10.24 14.16 2.28
CA ASN A 94 -9.84 13.82 0.91
C ASN A 94 -8.51 14.47 0.50
N SER A 95 -7.55 14.56 1.42
CA SER A 95 -6.22 15.13 1.13
C SER A 95 -5.13 14.07 1.18
N VAL A 96 -4.17 14.16 0.26
CA VAL A 96 -2.93 13.38 0.27
C VAL A 96 -1.85 14.21 0.96
N TYR A 97 -1.42 13.78 2.14
CA TYR A 97 -0.33 14.38 2.89
C TYR A 97 0.99 13.70 2.54
N ALA A 98 2.02 14.46 2.18
CA ALA A 98 3.32 13.93 1.84
C ALA A 98 4.40 14.37 2.82
N VAL A 99 5.35 13.48 3.07
CA VAL A 99 6.48 13.71 3.96
C VAL A 99 7.79 13.31 3.29
N ASP A 100 8.84 14.09 3.58
CA ASP A 100 10.23 13.77 3.28
C ASP A 100 10.72 12.87 4.41
N THR A 101 10.91 11.59 4.12
CA THR A 101 11.30 10.60 5.14
C THR A 101 12.77 10.74 5.54
N THR A 102 13.60 11.37 4.69
CA THR A 102 15.03 11.59 4.98
C THR A 102 15.21 12.75 5.95
N LYS A 103 14.40 13.79 5.79
CA LYS A 103 14.40 14.98 6.64
C LYS A 103 13.39 14.91 7.78
N GLU A 104 12.46 13.95 7.74
CA GLU A 104 11.39 13.78 8.72
C GLU A 104 10.54 15.06 8.85
N THR A 105 10.14 15.60 7.70
CA THR A 105 9.38 16.84 7.60
C THR A 105 8.26 16.71 6.59
N SER A 106 7.18 17.50 6.75
CA SER A 106 6.13 17.60 5.73
C SER A 106 6.68 18.20 4.43
N LEU A 107 6.28 17.62 3.30
CA LEU A 107 6.48 18.20 1.95
C LEU A 107 5.32 19.11 1.57
N GLY A 108 4.11 18.78 2.02
CA GLY A 108 2.88 19.48 1.67
C GLY A 108 1.68 18.53 1.75
N HIS A 109 0.51 19.03 1.35
CA HIS A 109 -0.67 18.21 1.14
C HIS A 109 -1.41 18.67 -0.12
N VAL A 110 -2.09 17.73 -0.79
CA VAL A 110 -2.89 17.97 -1.99
C VAL A 110 -4.31 17.55 -1.73
N GLN A 111 -5.25 18.49 -1.83
CA GLN A 111 -6.68 18.20 -1.74
C GLN A 111 -7.18 17.56 -3.04
N LEU A 112 -7.68 16.33 -2.96
CA LEU A 112 -8.32 15.64 -4.07
C LEU A 112 -9.79 16.07 -4.20
N PRO A 113 -10.37 16.01 -5.42
CA PRO A 113 -11.79 16.32 -5.63
C PRO A 113 -12.74 15.24 -5.10
N GLY A 114 -12.21 14.10 -4.61
CA GLY A 114 -12.99 13.00 -4.05
C GLY A 114 -12.09 11.96 -3.39
N ALA A 115 -12.71 10.87 -2.91
CA ALA A 115 -11.99 9.77 -2.29
C ALA A 115 -11.14 8.98 -3.30
N THR A 116 -10.05 8.37 -2.82
CA THR A 116 -9.21 7.46 -3.60
C THR A 116 -8.94 6.19 -2.81
N SER A 117 -8.86 5.05 -3.50
CA SER A 117 -8.38 3.78 -2.96
C SER A 117 -7.04 3.36 -3.57
N SER A 118 -6.45 4.18 -4.45
CA SER A 118 -5.25 3.83 -5.19
C SER A 118 -4.44 5.07 -5.54
N MET A 119 -3.20 5.09 -5.06
CA MET A 119 -2.24 6.12 -5.40
C MET A 119 -0.83 5.55 -5.52
N VAL A 120 0.00 6.18 -6.33
CA VAL A 120 1.38 5.76 -6.59
C VAL A 120 2.33 6.95 -6.60
N ILE A 121 3.57 6.73 -6.14
CA ILE A 121 4.68 7.69 -6.22
C ILE A 121 5.82 6.98 -6.96
N PRO A 122 5.88 7.03 -8.29
CA PRO A 122 6.74 6.12 -9.05
C PRO A 122 8.22 6.44 -9.00
N THR A 123 8.62 7.62 -8.51
CA THR A 123 10.02 8.06 -8.53
C THR A 123 10.42 8.74 -7.22
N ALA A 124 11.70 9.11 -7.12
CA ALA A 124 12.22 9.95 -6.04
C ALA A 124 11.72 11.41 -6.07
N SER A 125 11.07 11.82 -7.16
CA SER A 125 10.52 13.17 -7.30
C SER A 125 9.16 13.28 -6.63
N PRO A 126 8.78 14.43 -6.05
CA PRO A 126 7.52 14.63 -5.33
C PRO A 126 6.31 14.77 -6.27
N ILE A 127 6.21 13.88 -7.25
CA ILE A 127 5.08 13.73 -8.17
C ILE A 127 4.41 12.39 -7.87
N GLY A 128 3.11 12.45 -7.56
CA GLY A 128 2.28 11.28 -7.32
C GLY A 128 1.04 11.28 -8.21
N TYR A 129 0.39 10.13 -8.31
CA TYR A 129 -0.86 9.98 -9.06
C TYR A 129 -1.89 9.30 -8.18
N ALA A 130 -3.12 9.79 -8.20
CA ALA A 130 -4.24 9.17 -7.50
C ALA A 130 -5.39 8.93 -8.48
N ALA A 131 -5.93 7.70 -8.50
CA ALA A 131 -7.17 7.41 -9.20
C ALA A 131 -8.34 7.87 -8.34
N VAL A 132 -9.18 8.76 -8.86
CA VAL A 132 -10.31 9.34 -8.13
C VAL A 132 -11.58 9.09 -8.95
N PRO A 133 -12.41 8.08 -8.58
CA PRO A 133 -13.58 7.68 -9.36
C PRO A 133 -14.60 8.81 -9.58
N ALA A 134 -14.70 9.72 -8.60
CA ALA A 134 -15.63 10.84 -8.58
C ALA A 134 -14.97 12.19 -8.95
N ALA A 135 -13.77 12.19 -9.52
CA ALA A 135 -13.12 13.44 -9.90
C ALA A 135 -13.99 14.24 -10.86
N SER A 136 -14.14 15.53 -10.57
CA SER A 136 -14.87 16.47 -11.41
C SER A 136 -14.18 17.82 -11.35
N VAL A 137 -14.17 18.51 -12.49
CA VAL A 137 -13.57 19.85 -12.59
C VAL A 137 -14.62 20.81 -13.15
N ASN A 138 -14.80 21.94 -12.47
CA ASN A 138 -15.76 22.97 -12.87
C ASN A 138 -15.51 23.41 -14.32
N GLY A 139 -16.57 23.39 -15.13
CA GLY A 139 -16.50 23.74 -16.55
C GLY A 139 -16.24 22.54 -17.49
N TYR A 140 -16.06 21.33 -16.96
CA TYR A 140 -15.86 20.12 -17.75
C TYR A 140 -16.94 19.07 -17.45
N SER A 141 -17.36 18.33 -18.47
CA SER A 141 -18.43 17.32 -18.39
C SER A 141 -17.88 15.90 -18.33
N PHE A 142 -17.19 15.55 -17.24
CA PHE A 142 -16.74 14.19 -16.97
C PHE A 142 -16.82 13.84 -15.48
N VAL A 143 -16.81 12.54 -15.19
CA VAL A 143 -16.74 12.00 -13.82
C VAL A 143 -15.67 10.91 -13.79
N GLY A 144 -14.68 11.11 -12.93
CA GLY A 144 -13.53 10.23 -12.78
C GLY A 144 -12.29 10.75 -13.48
N GLY A 145 -11.13 10.49 -12.87
CA GLY A 145 -9.85 10.91 -13.42
C GLY A 145 -8.67 10.42 -12.60
N VAL A 146 -7.50 10.64 -13.17
CA VAL A 146 -6.23 10.52 -12.47
C VAL A 146 -5.70 11.91 -12.18
N GLU A 147 -5.55 12.21 -10.89
CA GLU A 147 -4.98 13.47 -10.43
C GLU A 147 -3.46 13.39 -10.44
N VAL A 148 -2.81 14.29 -11.19
CA VAL A 148 -1.36 14.46 -11.17
C VAL A 148 -1.02 15.44 -10.05
N MET A 149 -0.44 14.90 -8.97
CA MET A 149 -0.16 15.64 -7.75
C MET A 149 1.29 16.11 -7.71
N ASN A 150 1.52 17.40 -7.49
CA ASN A 150 2.82 17.90 -7.05
C ASN A 150 2.81 18.07 -5.53
N LEU A 151 3.41 17.09 -4.86
CA LEU A 151 3.42 16.94 -3.41
C LEU A 151 4.30 17.99 -2.71
N SER A 152 5.25 18.61 -3.43
CA SER A 152 6.10 19.67 -2.89
C SER A 152 5.47 21.06 -2.98
N VAL A 153 4.60 21.27 -3.96
CA VAL A 153 3.85 22.52 -4.13
C VAL A 153 2.52 22.47 -3.38
N GLY A 154 2.00 21.26 -3.12
CA GLY A 154 0.69 21.07 -2.50
C GLY A 154 -0.47 21.36 -3.45
N ALA A 155 -0.33 21.00 -4.72
CA ALA A 155 -1.33 21.26 -5.75
C ALA A 155 -1.49 20.09 -6.74
N ILE A 156 -2.69 20.00 -7.33
CA ILE A 156 -2.94 19.22 -8.54
C ILE A 156 -2.38 20.03 -9.72
N THR A 157 -1.47 19.46 -10.49
CA THR A 157 -0.92 20.10 -11.69
C THR A 157 -1.83 19.90 -12.89
N THR A 158 -2.39 18.70 -13.02
CA THR A 158 -3.31 18.32 -14.11
C THR A 158 -4.27 17.25 -13.61
N THR A 159 -5.54 17.32 -14.03
CA THR A 159 -6.48 16.19 -13.97
C THR A 159 -6.56 15.53 -15.34
N ILE A 160 -6.22 14.25 -15.45
CA ILE A 160 -6.40 13.48 -16.69
C ILE A 160 -7.73 12.72 -16.59
N ALA A 161 -8.70 13.09 -17.41
CA ALA A 161 -10.05 12.54 -17.33
C ALA A 161 -10.06 11.07 -17.75
N VAL A 162 -10.48 10.18 -16.86
CA VAL A 162 -10.64 8.75 -17.10
C VAL A 162 -11.88 8.31 -16.35
N THR A 163 -12.93 7.94 -17.10
CA THR A 163 -14.23 7.61 -16.51
C THR A 163 -14.09 6.53 -15.43
N ASN A 164 -14.60 6.81 -14.24
CA ASN A 164 -14.67 5.86 -13.12
C ASN A 164 -13.30 5.22 -12.75
N ALA A 165 -12.20 5.96 -12.86
CA ALA A 165 -10.86 5.49 -12.54
C ALA A 165 -10.75 5.03 -11.07
N GLN A 166 -10.47 3.74 -10.86
CA GLN A 166 -10.45 3.11 -9.53
C GLN A 166 -9.03 2.79 -9.06
N THR A 167 -8.22 2.21 -9.94
CA THR A 167 -6.86 1.76 -9.63
C THR A 167 -5.87 2.36 -10.60
N VAL A 168 -4.74 2.85 -10.09
CA VAL A 168 -3.61 3.32 -10.89
C VAL A 168 -2.36 2.52 -10.55
N VAL A 169 -1.66 2.02 -11.56
CA VAL A 169 -0.38 1.33 -11.44
C VAL A 169 0.62 2.03 -12.35
N SER A 170 1.78 2.38 -11.82
CA SER A 170 2.84 3.05 -12.57
C SER A 170 3.94 2.08 -12.97
N ASN A 171 4.54 2.28 -14.14
CA ASN A 171 5.84 1.69 -14.43
C ASN A 171 6.95 2.36 -13.60
N SER A 172 8.11 1.71 -13.47
CA SER A 172 9.23 2.22 -12.67
C SER A 172 9.90 3.46 -13.27
N ALA A 173 9.67 3.75 -14.55
CA ALA A 173 10.22 4.90 -15.24
C ALA A 173 9.36 6.17 -15.13
N ASN A 174 8.14 6.08 -14.57
CA ASN A 174 7.15 7.15 -14.56
C ASN A 174 6.83 7.72 -15.96
N THR A 175 6.85 6.86 -16.97
CA THR A 175 6.46 7.24 -18.33
C THR A 175 5.04 6.83 -18.65
N GLU A 176 4.55 5.77 -17.98
CA GLU A 176 3.27 5.15 -18.26
C GLU A 176 2.54 4.81 -16.97
N LEU A 177 1.23 5.01 -16.98
CA LEU A 177 0.32 4.53 -15.96
C LEU A 177 -0.72 3.61 -16.59
N LEU A 178 -1.01 2.48 -15.94
CA LEU A 178 -2.19 1.67 -16.22
C LEU A 178 -3.29 2.08 -15.27
N VAL A 179 -4.45 2.41 -15.83
CA VAL A 179 -5.63 2.82 -15.08
C VAL A 179 -6.75 1.83 -15.34
N PHE A 180 -7.29 1.31 -14.25
CA PHE A 180 -8.39 0.37 -14.24
C PHE A 180 -9.63 1.10 -13.76
N SER A 181 -10.64 1.17 -14.63
CA SER A 181 -11.92 1.79 -14.31
C SER A 181 -12.88 0.75 -13.78
N ASN A 182 -13.63 1.11 -12.73
CA ASN A 182 -14.69 0.24 -12.25
C ASN A 182 -15.76 0.07 -13.35
N ASP A 183 -16.36 -1.13 -13.42
CA ASP A 183 -17.34 -1.51 -14.43
C ASP A 183 -16.88 -1.40 -15.90
N SER A 184 -15.58 -1.50 -16.17
CA SER A 184 -15.01 -1.51 -17.53
C SER A 184 -14.36 -2.85 -17.90
N ASP A 185 -14.38 -3.22 -19.19
CA ASP A 185 -13.62 -4.36 -19.75
C ASP A 185 -12.44 -3.83 -20.60
N SER A 186 -11.82 -2.75 -20.15
CA SER A 186 -10.72 -2.08 -20.83
C SER A 186 -9.66 -1.62 -19.84
N VAL A 187 -8.45 -1.39 -20.33
CA VAL A 187 -7.38 -0.75 -19.58
C VAL A 187 -7.03 0.56 -20.26
N THR A 188 -6.94 1.64 -19.49
CA THR A 188 -6.50 2.94 -20.02
C THR A 188 -5.02 3.11 -19.70
N VAL A 189 -4.20 3.26 -20.74
CA VAL A 189 -2.78 3.59 -20.60
C VAL A 189 -2.64 5.11 -20.68
N LEU A 190 -2.04 5.73 -19.67
CA LEU A 190 -1.76 7.17 -19.64
C LEU A 190 -0.27 7.44 -19.82
N PHE A 191 0.03 8.56 -20.49
CA PHE A 191 1.36 9.13 -20.67
C PHE A 191 1.40 10.53 -20.03
N PRO A 192 1.59 10.64 -18.70
CA PRO A 192 1.44 11.92 -18.00
C PRO A 192 2.39 13.02 -18.47
N GLY A 193 3.55 12.66 -19.02
CA GLY A 193 4.57 13.61 -19.49
C GLY A 193 4.14 14.48 -20.68
N VAL A 194 3.06 14.11 -21.38
CA VAL A 194 2.49 14.89 -22.49
C VAL A 194 1.11 15.47 -22.17
N ALA A 195 0.61 15.29 -20.94
CA ALA A 195 -0.69 15.82 -20.51
C ALA A 195 -0.68 17.35 -20.50
N VAL A 196 -1.82 17.95 -20.86
CA VAL A 196 -1.97 19.41 -20.94
C VAL A 196 -2.72 19.94 -19.70
N PRO A 197 -2.07 20.73 -18.83
CA PRO A 197 -2.74 21.39 -17.70
C PRO A 197 -3.79 22.42 -18.15
N PRO A 198 -4.80 22.74 -17.30
CA PRO A 198 -5.04 22.16 -15.98
C PRO A 198 -5.87 20.86 -16.03
N VAL A 199 -6.51 20.57 -17.16
CA VAL A 199 -7.36 19.40 -17.36
C VAL A 199 -7.11 18.84 -18.75
N ASP A 200 -6.87 17.54 -18.81
CA ASP A 200 -6.72 16.80 -20.05
C ASP A 200 -7.92 15.86 -20.24
N THR A 201 -8.81 16.19 -21.17
CA THR A 201 -10.00 15.38 -21.46
C THR A 201 -9.81 14.42 -22.63
N SER A 202 -8.59 14.24 -23.11
CA SER A 202 -8.36 13.52 -24.37
C SER A 202 -8.68 12.03 -24.34
N CYS A 203 -8.79 11.42 -23.16
CA CYS A 203 -9.22 10.02 -23.03
C CYS A 203 -10.71 9.84 -23.24
N LEU A 204 -11.47 10.94 -23.29
CA LEU A 204 -12.89 10.97 -23.58
C LEU A 204 -13.19 11.35 -25.04
N THR A 205 -12.19 11.88 -25.76
CA THR A 205 -12.34 12.25 -27.17
C THR A 205 -12.04 11.05 -28.07
N ASN A 206 -12.82 10.88 -29.13
CA ASN A 206 -12.58 9.85 -30.15
C ASN A 206 -12.14 10.53 -31.48
N PRO A 207 -10.93 10.27 -31.99
CA PRO A 207 -9.90 9.38 -31.42
C PRO A 207 -9.18 9.98 -30.20
N PRO A 208 -8.67 9.15 -29.27
CA PRO A 208 -7.85 9.63 -28.16
C PRO A 208 -6.57 10.34 -28.63
N ASN A 209 -6.09 11.31 -27.85
CA ASN A 209 -4.79 12.00 -28.08
C ASN A 209 -3.61 11.13 -27.62
N ALA A 210 -2.38 11.59 -27.86
CA ALA A 210 -1.11 11.04 -27.38
C ALA A 210 -1.00 10.86 -25.85
N VAL A 211 -1.91 11.45 -25.06
CA VAL A 211 -1.90 11.37 -23.59
C VAL A 211 -2.43 10.03 -23.10
N CYS A 212 -3.28 9.35 -23.89
CA CYS A 212 -3.82 8.08 -23.48
C CYS A 212 -4.30 7.18 -24.60
N VAL A 213 -4.21 5.89 -24.34
CA VAL A 213 -4.68 4.82 -25.22
C VAL A 213 -5.57 3.90 -24.42
N MET A 214 -6.82 3.74 -24.87
CA MET A 214 -7.73 2.76 -24.29
C MET A 214 -7.56 1.43 -25.02
N VAL A 215 -7.16 0.40 -24.28
CA VAL A 215 -6.99 -0.95 -24.79
C VAL A 215 -8.24 -1.76 -24.46
N GLN A 216 -8.94 -2.17 -25.50
CA GLN A 216 -10.08 -3.08 -25.44
C GLN A 216 -9.70 -4.39 -26.12
N ASP A 217 -9.90 -5.50 -25.43
CA ASP A 217 -9.61 -6.84 -25.93
C ASP A 217 -10.60 -7.82 -25.32
N SER A 218 -11.05 -8.83 -26.07
CA SER A 218 -12.01 -9.83 -25.57
C SER A 218 -11.48 -10.68 -24.42
N ARG A 219 -10.16 -10.66 -24.20
CA ARG A 219 -9.49 -11.31 -23.07
C ARG A 219 -9.50 -10.47 -21.79
N LEU A 220 -9.97 -9.22 -21.84
CA LEU A 220 -10.19 -8.40 -20.65
C LEU A 220 -11.62 -8.62 -20.15
N SER A 221 -11.75 -8.84 -18.84
CA SER A 221 -13.07 -8.97 -18.19
C SER A 221 -12.93 -8.44 -16.76
N ARG A 222 -13.40 -7.22 -16.54
CA ARG A 222 -13.24 -6.48 -15.27
C ARG A 222 -11.79 -6.48 -14.78
N PRO A 223 -10.82 -5.93 -15.52
CA PRO A 223 -9.46 -5.77 -15.02
C PRO A 223 -9.44 -4.78 -13.85
N VAL A 224 -8.77 -5.11 -12.74
CA VAL A 224 -8.79 -4.31 -11.50
C VAL A 224 -7.42 -3.89 -10.98
N TYR A 225 -6.37 -4.62 -11.35
CA TYR A 225 -5.00 -4.39 -10.89
C TYR A 225 -3.98 -4.92 -11.90
N ALA A 226 -2.72 -4.50 -11.79
CA ALA A 226 -1.62 -5.08 -12.54
C ALA A 226 -0.31 -5.08 -11.76
N VAL A 227 0.57 -6.01 -12.13
CA VAL A 227 1.99 -5.97 -11.76
C VAL A 227 2.82 -5.79 -13.03
N ILE A 228 3.74 -4.84 -13.02
CA ILE A 228 4.60 -4.52 -14.17
C ILE A 228 6.00 -5.09 -13.94
N SER A 229 6.52 -5.81 -14.93
CA SER A 229 7.88 -6.34 -14.96
C SER A 229 8.52 -6.08 -16.32
N GLY A 230 9.49 -5.16 -16.36
CA GLY A 230 10.07 -4.68 -17.61
C GLY A 230 9.02 -4.04 -18.51
N SER A 231 8.91 -4.52 -19.76
CA SER A 231 7.93 -4.07 -20.75
C SER A 231 6.63 -4.88 -20.74
N THR A 232 6.44 -5.77 -19.77
CA THR A 232 5.22 -6.60 -19.65
C THR A 232 4.45 -6.22 -18.39
N ALA A 233 3.15 -6.01 -18.53
CA ALA A 233 2.22 -5.96 -17.41
C ALA A 233 1.39 -7.24 -17.35
N TYR A 234 1.24 -7.78 -16.14
CA TYR A 234 0.32 -8.87 -15.85
C TYR A 234 -0.91 -8.24 -15.22
N ILE A 235 -2.05 -8.30 -15.93
CA ILE A 235 -3.30 -7.66 -15.53
C ILE A 235 -4.22 -8.70 -14.89
N MET A 236 -4.74 -8.37 -13.71
CA MET A 236 -5.68 -9.19 -12.96
C MET A 236 -7.09 -8.91 -13.45
N ASN A 237 -7.62 -9.81 -14.29
CA ASN A 237 -9.02 -9.82 -14.69
C ASN A 237 -9.84 -10.49 -13.59
N CYS A 238 -10.55 -9.67 -12.82
CA CYS A 238 -11.41 -10.14 -11.73
C CYS A 238 -12.56 -11.04 -12.23
N GLY A 239 -12.97 -10.89 -13.49
CA GLY A 239 -13.95 -11.76 -14.11
C GLY A 239 -15.28 -11.74 -13.37
N LEU A 240 -15.88 -12.93 -13.21
CA LEU A 240 -17.16 -13.13 -12.52
C LEU A 240 -17.21 -12.54 -11.10
N GLN A 241 -16.09 -12.48 -10.38
CA GLN A 241 -16.05 -11.92 -9.01
C GLN A 241 -16.45 -10.43 -9.00
N CYS A 242 -16.12 -9.68 -10.06
CA CYS A 242 -16.44 -8.26 -10.21
C CYS A 242 -17.61 -8.03 -11.18
N GLY A 243 -18.47 -9.02 -11.38
CA GLY A 243 -19.62 -8.92 -12.30
C GLY A 243 -19.24 -8.91 -13.78
N GLY A 244 -18.06 -9.43 -14.13
CA GLY A 244 -17.63 -9.64 -15.51
C GLY A 244 -18.36 -10.80 -16.17
N SER A 245 -18.15 -10.97 -17.48
CA SER A 245 -18.77 -12.05 -18.25
C SER A 245 -17.90 -13.30 -18.40
N GLN A 246 -16.58 -13.18 -18.15
CA GLN A 246 -15.61 -14.27 -18.28
C GLN A 246 -15.07 -14.71 -16.92
N PRO A 247 -14.56 -15.96 -16.80
CA PRO A 247 -13.80 -16.39 -15.64
C PRO A 247 -12.58 -15.50 -15.38
N ALA A 248 -12.07 -15.55 -14.15
CA ALA A 248 -10.86 -14.82 -13.79
C ALA A 248 -9.65 -15.28 -14.61
N SER A 249 -8.76 -14.35 -14.92
CA SER A 249 -7.54 -14.63 -15.68
C SER A 249 -6.46 -13.60 -15.38
N VAL A 250 -5.21 -13.95 -15.71
CA VAL A 250 -4.11 -12.99 -15.83
C VAL A 250 -3.87 -12.69 -17.29
N ALA A 251 -4.19 -11.48 -17.73
CA ALA A 251 -3.86 -11.04 -19.08
C ALA A 251 -2.41 -10.56 -19.16
N VAL A 252 -1.67 -11.04 -20.16
CA VAL A 252 -0.29 -10.65 -20.43
C VAL A 252 -0.31 -9.50 -21.43
N PHE A 253 0.07 -8.31 -20.96
CA PHE A 253 0.01 -7.06 -21.72
C PHE A 253 1.41 -6.57 -22.06
N ASN A 254 1.66 -6.34 -23.35
CA ASN A 254 2.90 -5.73 -23.80
C ASN A 254 2.73 -4.20 -23.81
N LEU A 255 3.57 -3.49 -23.03
CA LEU A 255 3.51 -2.04 -22.88
C LEU A 255 3.99 -1.28 -24.12
N GLU A 256 4.87 -1.87 -24.93
CA GLU A 256 5.39 -1.22 -26.14
C GLU A 256 4.38 -1.27 -27.29
N SER A 257 3.79 -2.44 -27.53
CA SER A 257 2.80 -2.65 -28.59
C SER A 257 1.38 -2.31 -28.15
N LEU A 258 1.14 -2.12 -26.85
CA LEU A 258 -0.16 -1.89 -26.24
C LEU A 258 -1.18 -2.98 -26.61
N THR A 259 -0.74 -4.25 -26.58
CA THR A 259 -1.59 -5.40 -26.94
C THR A 259 -1.58 -6.48 -25.88
N ILE A 260 -2.72 -7.16 -25.73
CA ILE A 260 -2.81 -8.39 -24.94
C ILE A 260 -2.25 -9.54 -25.80
N THR A 261 -1.31 -10.28 -25.25
CA THR A 261 -0.64 -11.40 -25.96
C THR A 261 -1.17 -12.75 -25.50
N ASN A 262 -1.57 -12.87 -24.23
CA ASN A 262 -2.11 -14.10 -23.66
C ASN A 262 -3.10 -13.79 -22.52
N ALA A 263 -3.92 -14.76 -22.15
CA ALA A 263 -4.73 -14.74 -20.93
C ALA A 263 -4.64 -16.10 -20.25
N ILE A 264 -4.08 -16.13 -19.04
CA ILE A 264 -3.84 -17.34 -18.26
C ILE A 264 -5.04 -17.54 -17.33
N PRO A 265 -5.84 -18.61 -17.48
CA PRO A 265 -6.95 -18.88 -16.57
C PRO A 265 -6.45 -19.09 -15.15
N VAL A 266 -7.08 -18.44 -14.18
CA VAL A 266 -6.86 -18.61 -12.74
C VAL A 266 -8.21 -18.72 -12.03
N ASP A 267 -8.19 -19.18 -10.78
CA ASP A 267 -9.41 -19.40 -10.00
C ASP A 267 -10.08 -18.10 -9.57
N ALA A 268 -9.29 -17.06 -9.27
CA ALA A 268 -9.71 -15.69 -8.97
C ALA A 268 -8.54 -14.71 -9.14
N ALA A 269 -8.81 -13.41 -9.39
CA ALA A 269 -7.76 -12.42 -9.65
C ALA A 269 -8.19 -10.98 -9.31
N THR A 270 -8.03 -10.57 -8.05
CA THR A 270 -8.17 -9.16 -7.62
C THR A 270 -6.84 -8.51 -7.27
N TRP A 271 -5.85 -9.31 -6.85
CA TRP A 271 -4.51 -8.83 -6.53
C TRP A 271 -3.45 -9.83 -6.95
N ALA A 272 -2.21 -9.34 -7.10
CA ALA A 272 -1.07 -10.23 -7.31
C ALA A 272 0.24 -9.69 -6.73
N TYR A 273 1.15 -10.61 -6.45
CA TYR A 273 2.52 -10.35 -6.06
C TYR A 273 3.48 -11.11 -6.98
N LEU A 274 4.54 -10.45 -7.45
CA LEU A 274 5.54 -11.05 -8.32
C LEU A 274 6.84 -11.31 -7.54
N SER A 275 7.26 -12.57 -7.48
CA SER A 275 8.56 -12.96 -6.94
C SER A 275 9.32 -13.78 -7.96
N GLY A 276 10.43 -13.23 -8.48
CA GLY A 276 11.20 -13.84 -9.55
C GLY A 276 10.35 -14.11 -10.80
N SER A 277 10.20 -15.39 -11.16
CA SER A 277 9.38 -15.84 -12.30
C SER A 277 8.02 -16.41 -11.88
N THR A 278 7.60 -16.21 -10.64
CA THR A 278 6.33 -16.72 -10.10
C THR A 278 5.43 -15.54 -9.73
N LEU A 279 4.25 -15.52 -10.34
CA LEU A 279 3.20 -14.58 -10.00
C LEU A 279 2.20 -15.28 -9.07
N TYR A 280 2.01 -14.72 -7.87
CA TYR A 280 1.03 -15.17 -6.88
C TYR A 280 -0.23 -14.35 -7.08
N VAL A 281 -1.36 -14.98 -7.39
CA VAL A 281 -2.59 -14.30 -7.79
C VAL A 281 -3.70 -14.71 -6.83
N ALA A 282 -4.30 -13.74 -6.14
CA ALA A 282 -5.40 -14.01 -5.22
C ALA A 282 -6.71 -13.36 -5.64
N GLY A 283 -7.80 -13.94 -5.16
CA GLY A 283 -9.14 -13.38 -5.17
C GLY A 283 -10.13 -14.34 -4.54
N THR A 284 -11.42 -14.05 -4.68
CA THR A 284 -12.50 -14.90 -4.16
C THR A 284 -13.43 -15.30 -5.30
N SER A 285 -13.30 -16.56 -5.73
CA SER A 285 -14.04 -17.10 -6.87
C SER A 285 -15.52 -17.32 -6.52
N PRO A 286 -16.49 -16.84 -7.31
CA PRO A 286 -17.91 -17.13 -7.05
C PRO A 286 -18.27 -18.62 -7.16
N THR A 287 -17.46 -19.42 -7.85
CA THR A 287 -17.73 -20.85 -8.13
C THR A 287 -16.71 -21.80 -7.51
N LYS A 288 -15.49 -21.31 -7.19
CA LYS A 288 -14.44 -22.08 -6.54
C LYS A 288 -14.07 -21.49 -5.18
N ASN A 289 -15.04 -21.32 -4.30
CA ASN A 289 -14.84 -20.76 -2.95
C ASN A 289 -15.11 -21.75 -1.83
N ASP A 290 -15.30 -23.03 -2.08
CA ASP A 290 -15.54 -24.00 -1.00
C ASP A 290 -14.36 -24.04 0.01
N CYS A 291 -14.66 -23.96 1.31
CA CYS A 291 -13.73 -24.14 2.43
C CYS A 291 -13.70 -25.55 3.02
N THR A 292 -14.48 -26.50 2.51
CA THR A 292 -14.58 -27.85 3.09
C THR A 292 -13.20 -28.50 3.24
N GLY A 293 -13.00 -29.13 4.41
CA GLY A 293 -11.79 -29.87 4.76
C GLY A 293 -10.59 -29.00 5.13
N GLN A 294 -10.74 -27.68 5.26
CA GLN A 294 -9.65 -26.82 5.72
C GLN A 294 -9.48 -26.87 7.24
N THR A 295 -8.21 -26.91 7.66
CA THR A 295 -7.81 -26.71 9.04
C THR A 295 -6.77 -25.60 9.11
N TRP A 296 -7.02 -24.59 9.92
CA TRP A 296 -6.19 -23.38 10.03
C TRP A 296 -5.83 -23.07 11.49
N GLY A 297 -4.91 -22.12 11.68
CA GLY A 297 -4.40 -21.73 12.99
C GLY A 297 -3.31 -22.65 13.52
N ILE A 298 -2.77 -22.26 14.68
CA ILE A 298 -1.73 -23.00 15.40
C ILE A 298 -2.21 -23.15 16.85
N PRO A 299 -2.60 -24.38 17.30
CA PRO A 299 -2.62 -25.64 16.55
C PRO A 299 -3.74 -25.68 15.48
N PRO A 300 -3.62 -26.49 14.42
CA PRO A 300 -4.63 -26.56 13.35
C PRO A 300 -6.01 -26.98 13.87
N GLN A 301 -7.04 -26.18 13.58
CA GLN A 301 -8.44 -26.47 13.90
C GLN A 301 -9.29 -26.44 12.63
N PRO A 302 -10.33 -27.29 12.49
CA PRO A 302 -11.28 -27.20 11.39
C PRO A 302 -11.93 -25.82 11.31
N THR A 303 -12.04 -25.28 10.10
CA THR A 303 -12.70 -23.98 9.91
C THR A 303 -14.23 -24.12 9.88
N SER A 304 -14.90 -23.15 10.49
CA SER A 304 -16.34 -22.92 10.42
C SER A 304 -16.73 -22.10 9.19
N ALA A 305 -15.75 -21.56 8.45
CA ALA A 305 -15.98 -20.82 7.22
C ALA A 305 -16.53 -21.76 6.13
N THR A 306 -17.56 -21.30 5.41
CA THR A 306 -18.10 -22.01 4.24
C THR A 306 -17.46 -21.52 2.93
N HIS A 307 -16.95 -20.29 2.94
CA HIS A 307 -16.36 -19.62 1.78
C HIS A 307 -14.91 -19.21 2.03
N CYS A 308 -14.05 -19.51 1.05
CA CYS A 308 -12.61 -19.32 1.03
C CYS A 308 -12.23 -18.56 -0.23
N GLY A 309 -11.19 -17.74 -0.14
CA GLY A 309 -10.49 -17.24 -1.29
C GLY A 309 -9.65 -18.34 -1.98
N ARG A 310 -9.01 -17.94 -3.07
CA ARG A 310 -8.07 -18.77 -3.83
C ARG A 310 -6.80 -18.00 -4.09
N LEU A 311 -5.68 -18.70 -4.01
CA LEU A 311 -4.37 -18.24 -4.40
C LEU A 311 -3.79 -19.20 -5.43
N ASP A 312 -3.55 -18.71 -6.64
CA ASP A 312 -2.86 -19.47 -7.68
C ASP A 312 -1.42 -19.00 -7.82
N THR A 313 -0.50 -19.93 -8.02
CA THR A 313 0.88 -19.63 -8.42
C THR A 313 1.02 -19.84 -9.92
N VAL A 314 1.34 -18.77 -10.65
CA VAL A 314 1.50 -18.78 -12.10
C VAL A 314 2.98 -18.71 -12.45
N GLY A 315 3.48 -19.72 -13.17
CA GLY A 315 4.84 -19.70 -13.68
C GLY A 315 4.93 -18.88 -14.96
N LEU A 316 5.66 -17.76 -14.94
CA LEU A 316 5.72 -16.82 -16.05
C LEU A 316 6.47 -17.35 -17.28
N ASN A 317 7.38 -18.32 -17.09
CA ASN A 317 8.08 -18.97 -18.20
C ASN A 317 7.18 -19.94 -18.98
N SER A 318 6.24 -20.60 -18.29
CA SER A 318 5.30 -21.53 -18.93
C SER A 318 3.94 -20.90 -19.23
N LEU A 319 3.65 -19.74 -18.64
CA LEU A 319 2.34 -19.07 -18.67
C LEU A 319 1.21 -20.00 -18.23
N THR A 320 1.44 -20.76 -17.15
CA THR A 320 0.47 -21.71 -16.59
C THR A 320 0.45 -21.70 -15.07
N VAL A 321 -0.70 -22.01 -14.49
CA VAL A 321 -0.86 -22.27 -13.05
C VAL A 321 -0.05 -23.51 -12.66
N LYS A 322 0.68 -23.42 -11.55
CA LYS A 322 1.53 -24.47 -10.96
C LYS A 322 0.91 -25.08 -9.73
N SER A 323 0.27 -24.27 -8.90
CA SER A 323 -0.40 -24.70 -7.67
C SER A 323 -1.55 -23.76 -7.36
N SER A 324 -2.52 -24.27 -6.60
CA SER A 324 -3.66 -23.50 -6.12
C SER A 324 -3.89 -23.83 -4.65
N TYR A 325 -4.17 -22.80 -3.85
CA TYR A 325 -4.34 -22.91 -2.40
C TYR A 325 -5.65 -22.25 -1.97
N LYS A 326 -6.27 -22.81 -0.92
CA LYS A 326 -7.40 -22.16 -0.24
C LYS A 326 -6.83 -21.16 0.76
N ILE A 327 -7.31 -19.92 0.70
CA ILE A 327 -6.99 -18.83 1.63
C ILE A 327 -8.29 -18.29 2.23
N THR A 328 -8.19 -17.37 3.19
CA THR A 328 -9.32 -16.59 3.70
C THR A 328 -10.10 -15.91 2.56
N ASP A 329 -11.40 -15.69 2.74
CA ASP A 329 -12.26 -15.03 1.77
C ASP A 329 -12.12 -13.49 1.80
N GLY A 330 -13.00 -12.77 1.11
CA GLY A 330 -13.00 -11.31 1.00
C GLY A 330 -12.45 -10.77 -0.34
N TYR A 331 -12.35 -9.45 -0.46
CA TYR A 331 -11.71 -8.80 -1.59
C TYR A 331 -10.22 -8.63 -1.29
N HIS A 332 -9.38 -9.37 -2.02
CA HIS A 332 -7.93 -9.36 -1.82
C HIS A 332 -7.33 -8.18 -2.57
N ASP A 333 -6.56 -7.35 -1.87
CA ASP A 333 -6.04 -6.08 -2.37
C ASP A 333 -4.63 -5.75 -1.83
N ARG A 334 -3.99 -6.69 -1.13
CA ARG A 334 -2.59 -6.55 -0.72
C ARG A 334 -1.91 -7.88 -0.48
N MET A 335 -0.62 -7.91 -0.77
CA MET A 335 0.28 -9.00 -0.47
C MET A 335 1.66 -8.45 -0.16
N ASP A 336 2.38 -9.12 0.73
CA ASP A 336 3.80 -8.88 0.96
C ASP A 336 4.52 -10.21 1.21
N MET A 337 5.79 -10.29 0.85
CA MET A 337 6.60 -11.49 1.01
C MET A 337 7.82 -11.18 1.86
N SER A 338 7.86 -11.85 3.02
CA SER A 338 9.02 -11.85 3.90
C SER A 338 10.26 -12.48 3.27
N VAL A 339 11.43 -12.15 3.81
CA VAL A 339 12.74 -12.61 3.31
C VAL A 339 12.91 -14.15 3.32
N ASN A 340 12.17 -14.87 4.16
CA ASN A 340 12.17 -16.34 4.20
C ASN A 340 11.05 -16.98 3.36
N GLY A 341 10.35 -16.21 2.53
CA GLY A 341 9.34 -16.73 1.62
C GLY A 341 7.99 -17.04 2.28
N GLN A 342 7.66 -16.42 3.42
CA GLN A 342 6.27 -16.35 3.87
C GLN A 342 5.56 -15.23 3.11
N LEU A 343 4.52 -15.60 2.38
CA LEU A 343 3.65 -14.67 1.65
C LEU A 343 2.43 -14.35 2.51
N PHE A 344 2.33 -13.11 2.96
CA PHE A 344 1.18 -12.56 3.65
C PHE A 344 0.18 -12.05 2.62
N ILE A 345 -1.09 -12.41 2.79
CA ILE A 345 -2.16 -12.17 1.83
C ILE A 345 -3.33 -11.57 2.60
N GLY A 346 -3.57 -10.29 2.36
CA GLY A 346 -4.62 -9.53 3.04
C GLY A 346 -5.84 -9.32 2.15
N SER A 347 -7.01 -9.35 2.78
CA SER A 347 -8.27 -8.91 2.20
C SER A 347 -9.02 -7.97 3.14
N TYR A 348 -10.11 -7.41 2.63
CA TYR A 348 -11.17 -6.75 3.40
C TYR A 348 -12.54 -7.37 3.05
N ASP A 349 -13.56 -7.07 3.86
CA ASP A 349 -14.91 -7.64 3.72
C ASP A 349 -14.93 -9.18 3.71
N CYS A 350 -14.01 -9.80 4.46
CA CYS A 350 -13.98 -11.25 4.64
C CYS A 350 -14.98 -11.71 5.71
N THR A 351 -15.24 -13.02 5.76
CA THR A 351 -16.01 -13.61 6.85
C THR A 351 -15.14 -13.67 8.11
N ASN A 352 -15.49 -12.89 9.13
CA ASN A 352 -14.91 -13.00 10.47
C ASN A 352 -15.52 -14.20 11.21
N ILE A 353 -14.67 -15.04 11.80
CA ILE A 353 -15.08 -16.19 12.62
C ILE A 353 -14.61 -15.97 14.06
N GLY A 354 -15.49 -16.30 15.02
CA GLY A 354 -15.18 -16.20 16.44
C GLY A 354 -14.95 -14.76 16.91
N ASN A 355 -14.42 -14.62 18.12
CA ASN A 355 -14.08 -13.34 18.73
C ASN A 355 -12.72 -13.47 19.40
N ALA A 356 -11.74 -12.65 18.98
CA ALA A 356 -10.40 -12.63 19.58
C ALA A 356 -10.42 -12.38 21.10
N ASN A 357 -11.40 -11.61 21.60
CA ASN A 357 -11.54 -11.31 23.04
C ASN A 357 -12.27 -12.42 23.83
N ASN A 358 -12.82 -13.43 23.16
CA ASN A 358 -13.48 -14.57 23.79
C ASN A 358 -13.29 -15.83 22.92
N PRO A 359 -12.07 -16.41 22.91
CA PRO A 359 -11.62 -17.37 21.90
C PRO A 359 -12.17 -18.80 22.12
N SER A 360 -13.45 -18.95 22.45
CA SER A 360 -14.10 -20.26 22.45
C SER A 360 -14.26 -20.78 21.02
N GLY A 361 -13.23 -21.42 20.47
CA GLY A 361 -13.24 -22.03 19.13
C GLY A 361 -12.25 -21.36 18.16
N GLU A 362 -12.53 -21.46 16.86
CA GLU A 362 -11.75 -20.79 15.81
C GLU A 362 -11.92 -19.26 15.91
N VAL A 363 -10.81 -18.53 15.79
CA VAL A 363 -10.78 -17.07 15.58
C VAL A 363 -10.07 -16.83 14.25
N ARG A 364 -10.64 -16.01 13.38
CA ARG A 364 -10.11 -15.76 12.03
C ARG A 364 -10.68 -14.49 11.42
N GLY A 365 -9.81 -13.67 10.85
CA GLY A 365 -10.15 -12.51 10.02
C GLY A 365 -9.66 -12.67 8.58
N CYS A 366 -9.16 -11.57 8.03
CA CYS A 366 -8.92 -11.41 6.59
C CYS A 366 -7.45 -11.65 6.16
N LEU A 367 -6.67 -12.30 7.02
CA LEU A 367 -5.26 -12.60 6.77
C LEU A 367 -5.04 -14.09 6.49
N SER A 368 -4.30 -14.38 5.43
CA SER A 368 -3.69 -15.69 5.18
C SER A 368 -2.18 -15.58 5.05
N ILE A 369 -1.45 -16.61 5.50
CA ILE A 369 0.00 -16.71 5.37
C ILE A 369 0.31 -18.01 4.63
N LEU A 370 0.96 -17.92 3.47
CA LEU A 370 1.47 -19.07 2.71
C LEU A 370 2.99 -19.20 2.93
N ASN A 371 3.42 -20.37 3.38
CA ASN A 371 4.82 -20.77 3.28
C ASN A 371 5.11 -21.26 1.85
N THR A 372 5.89 -20.47 1.09
CA THR A 372 6.14 -20.77 -0.32
C THR A 372 7.08 -21.96 -0.54
N MET A 373 7.80 -22.42 0.48
CA MET A 373 8.71 -23.56 0.38
C MET A 373 7.99 -24.91 0.48
N ASN A 374 6.95 -24.99 1.32
CA ASN A 374 6.24 -26.26 1.57
C ASN A 374 4.76 -26.23 1.15
N GLY A 375 4.22 -25.06 0.78
CA GLY A 375 2.83 -24.91 0.35
C GLY A 375 1.80 -24.88 1.48
N GLN A 376 2.24 -24.76 2.75
CA GLN A 376 1.34 -24.67 3.89
C GLN A 376 0.69 -23.29 3.95
N VAL A 377 -0.64 -23.27 4.08
CA VAL A 377 -1.40 -22.05 4.35
C VAL A 377 -1.93 -22.09 5.78
N ILE A 378 -1.76 -20.99 6.50
CA ILE A 378 -2.45 -20.75 7.76
C ILE A 378 -3.28 -19.47 7.71
N ALA A 379 -4.30 -19.40 8.56
CA ALA A 379 -5.01 -18.17 8.88
C ALA A 379 -4.78 -17.87 10.37
N PRO A 380 -4.08 -16.78 10.72
CA PRO A 380 -3.82 -16.42 12.11
C PRO A 380 -5.10 -16.08 12.89
N ALA A 381 -5.01 -16.23 14.22
CA ALA A 381 -6.12 -16.02 15.14
C ALA A 381 -6.41 -14.54 15.45
N GLU A 382 -6.50 -13.70 14.41
CA GLU A 382 -6.80 -12.28 14.51
C GLU A 382 -7.97 -11.91 13.60
N ASN A 383 -8.92 -11.12 14.12
CA ASN A 383 -10.10 -10.67 13.37
C ASN A 383 -9.87 -9.30 12.70
N GLY A 384 -10.72 -9.01 11.72
CA GLY A 384 -10.77 -7.74 11.01
C GLY A 384 -10.06 -7.74 9.67
N ASP A 385 -10.32 -6.67 8.92
CA ASP A 385 -9.68 -6.40 7.63
C ASP A 385 -8.19 -6.21 7.83
N VAL A 386 -7.41 -6.71 6.88
CA VAL A 386 -6.02 -6.27 6.75
C VAL A 386 -6.07 -4.93 6.04
N ASN A 387 -5.25 -3.96 6.43
CA ASN A 387 -5.19 -2.64 5.79
C ASN A 387 -3.76 -2.27 5.37
N GLY A 388 -2.75 -2.83 6.04
CA GLY A 388 -1.34 -2.65 5.72
C GLY A 388 -0.53 -3.91 5.97
N LEU A 389 0.47 -4.12 5.12
CA LEU A 389 1.49 -5.17 5.22
C LEU A 389 2.85 -4.50 4.99
N GLN A 390 3.85 -4.95 5.74
CA GLN A 390 5.22 -4.50 5.60
C GLN A 390 6.20 -5.56 6.12
N SER A 391 6.90 -6.18 5.18
CA SER A 391 8.01 -7.09 5.37
C SER A 391 9.32 -6.35 5.57
N PHE A 392 10.31 -7.07 6.09
CA PHE A 392 11.66 -6.57 6.33
C PHE A 392 12.69 -7.47 5.65
N THR A 393 13.78 -6.90 5.14
CA THR A 393 14.85 -7.68 4.51
C THR A 393 15.95 -8.08 5.51
N SER A 394 16.07 -7.38 6.64
CA SER A 394 17.04 -7.66 7.70
C SER A 394 16.51 -8.56 8.82
N ARG A 395 15.19 -8.78 8.88
CA ARG A 395 14.51 -9.45 9.99
C ARG A 395 13.46 -10.44 9.50
N TYR A 396 13.23 -11.49 10.29
CA TYR A 396 12.14 -12.46 10.07
C TYR A 396 10.85 -12.01 10.75
N VAL A 397 10.39 -10.80 10.39
CA VAL A 397 9.15 -10.24 10.91
C VAL A 397 8.30 -9.65 9.78
N GLU A 398 7.00 -9.57 10.02
CA GLU A 398 6.03 -8.88 9.17
C GLU A 398 5.18 -7.97 10.06
N TYR A 399 5.03 -6.70 9.68
CA TYR A 399 4.09 -5.81 10.34
C TYR A 399 2.76 -5.83 9.60
N VAL A 400 1.68 -6.10 10.34
CA VAL A 400 0.33 -6.22 9.80
C VAL A 400 -0.57 -5.22 10.52
N ALA A 401 -1.08 -4.24 9.77
CA ALA A 401 -2.19 -3.41 10.24
C ALA A 401 -3.49 -4.18 9.99
N GLN A 402 -4.12 -4.70 11.05
CA GLN A 402 -5.31 -5.54 10.95
C GLN A 402 -6.35 -5.18 12.01
N GLY A 403 -7.61 -5.02 11.61
CA GLY A 403 -8.71 -4.70 12.52
C GLY A 403 -8.52 -3.37 13.28
N GLY A 404 -7.64 -2.49 12.77
CA GLY A 404 -7.23 -1.25 13.42
C GLY A 404 -6.06 -1.37 14.40
N ASN A 405 -5.55 -2.57 14.64
CA ASN A 405 -4.35 -2.81 15.45
C ASN A 405 -3.10 -2.94 14.57
N LEU A 406 -1.92 -2.79 15.17
CA LEU A 406 -0.66 -3.13 14.53
C LEU A 406 -0.05 -4.37 15.19
N VAL A 407 -0.06 -5.48 14.45
CA VAL A 407 0.45 -6.79 14.87
C VAL A 407 1.83 -7.01 14.25
N VAL A 408 2.76 -7.55 15.03
CA VAL A 408 4.07 -7.99 14.53
C VAL A 408 4.06 -9.51 14.49
N TYR A 409 4.21 -10.10 13.32
CA TYR A 409 4.33 -11.54 13.15
C TYR A 409 5.80 -11.96 13.08
N ASP A 410 6.15 -13.04 13.76
CA ASP A 410 7.38 -13.79 13.51
C ASP A 410 7.17 -14.72 12.31
N THR A 411 7.94 -14.51 11.24
CA THR A 411 7.77 -15.25 9.99
C THR A 411 8.43 -16.63 10.02
N LEU A 412 9.12 -17.02 11.09
CA LEU A 412 9.62 -18.38 11.29
C LEU A 412 8.56 -19.30 11.88
N PHE A 413 7.63 -18.74 12.67
CA PHE A 413 6.60 -19.49 13.38
C PHE A 413 5.18 -19.18 12.90
N ASP A 414 5.01 -18.18 12.04
CA ASP A 414 3.73 -17.72 11.51
C ASP A 414 2.73 -17.34 12.63
N ALA A 415 3.24 -16.68 13.66
CA ALA A 415 2.49 -16.28 14.84
C ALA A 415 2.92 -14.89 15.31
N PRO A 416 2.09 -14.19 16.12
CA PRO A 416 2.50 -12.92 16.72
C PRO A 416 3.83 -13.06 17.49
N LEU A 417 4.74 -12.11 17.28
CA LEU A 417 6.05 -12.05 17.89
C LEU A 417 5.93 -11.58 19.35
N ILE A 418 6.26 -12.45 20.30
CA ILE A 418 6.20 -12.13 21.72
C ILE A 418 7.60 -11.77 22.22
N THR A 419 7.78 -10.53 22.70
CA THR A 419 9.02 -10.08 23.34
C THR A 419 8.73 -9.27 24.61
N ASP A 420 9.77 -8.92 25.36
CA ASP A 420 9.66 -8.01 26.51
C ASP A 420 9.07 -6.63 26.15
N TYR A 421 9.11 -6.23 24.88
CA TYR A 421 8.61 -4.94 24.40
C TYR A 421 7.19 -5.01 23.82
N ILE A 422 6.81 -6.16 23.27
CA ILE A 422 5.49 -6.43 22.68
C ILE A 422 4.96 -7.77 23.24
N PRO A 423 4.55 -7.80 24.52
CA PRO A 423 4.25 -9.05 25.23
C PRO A 423 3.03 -9.79 24.69
N ASP A 424 2.18 -9.11 23.92
CA ASP A 424 0.99 -9.67 23.28
C ASP A 424 1.12 -9.73 21.75
N GLY A 425 2.28 -9.32 21.19
CA GLY A 425 2.51 -9.27 19.74
C GLY A 425 1.97 -8.02 19.04
N PHE A 426 1.47 -7.06 19.80
CA PHE A 426 0.94 -5.79 19.30
C PHE A 426 1.82 -4.61 19.65
N ILE A 427 1.96 -3.68 18.71
CA ILE A 427 2.46 -2.34 18.99
C ILE A 427 1.25 -1.47 19.36
N ASP A 428 1.21 -0.98 20.60
CA ASP A 428 0.10 -0.17 21.12
C ASP A 428 0.09 1.24 20.51
N VAL A 429 -0.49 1.35 19.32
CA VAL A 429 -0.79 2.62 18.66
C VAL A 429 -2.19 3.06 19.05
N VAL A 430 -2.30 4.19 19.74
CA VAL A 430 -3.61 4.68 20.17
C VAL A 430 -4.48 5.04 18.97
N GLY A 431 -5.66 4.44 18.86
CA GLY A 431 -6.60 4.72 17.77
C GLY A 431 -6.68 3.61 16.76
N TYR A 432 -6.83 3.97 15.49
CA TYR A 432 -6.95 3.01 14.40
C TYR A 432 -5.72 3.10 13.50
N VAL A 433 -5.06 1.96 13.29
CA VAL A 433 -3.92 1.84 12.38
C VAL A 433 -4.42 1.50 10.98
N GLY A 434 -4.21 2.40 10.03
CA GLY A 434 -4.76 2.26 8.67
C GLY A 434 -3.80 1.66 7.65
N ASP A 435 -2.49 1.74 7.87
CA ASP A 435 -1.42 1.16 7.04
C ASP A 435 -0.09 1.29 7.81
N VAL A 436 0.95 0.62 7.31
CA VAL A 436 2.32 0.65 7.86
C VAL A 436 3.35 0.56 6.73
N LYS A 437 4.45 1.32 6.84
CA LYS A 437 5.52 1.37 5.85
C LYS A 437 6.90 1.53 6.51
N ALA A 438 7.84 0.67 6.11
CA ALA A 438 9.25 0.86 6.45
C ALA A 438 9.84 1.94 5.54
N ILE A 439 10.48 2.95 6.13
CA ILE A 439 11.01 4.11 5.39
C ILE A 439 12.53 4.10 5.22
N ASP A 440 13.20 3.08 5.75
CA ASP A 440 14.61 2.76 5.48
C ASP A 440 14.73 1.45 4.68
N PHE A 441 15.88 1.20 4.07
CA PHE A 441 16.22 -0.10 3.48
C PHE A 441 16.98 -0.92 4.52
N PHE A 442 16.37 -1.97 5.05
CA PHE A 442 16.99 -2.88 6.01
C PHE A 442 16.47 -4.28 5.81
#